data_AF-A0A529JTQ7-F1
#
_entry.id   AF-A0A529JTQ7-F1
#
_cell.length_a   1.000
_cell.length_b   1.000
_cell.length_c   1.000
_cell.angle_alpha   90.00
_cell.angle_beta   90.00
_cell.angle_gamma   90.00
#
_symmetry.space_group_name_H-M   'P 1'
#
loop_
_entity.id
_entity.type
_entity.pdbx_description
1 polymer ?
#
loop_
_entity_poly.entity_id
_entity_poly.type
_entity_poly.pdbx_seq_one_letter_code
_entity_poly.pdbx_strand_id
1 'polypeptide(L)'
;ASLSTGSVNFPSMVYENHPALIGDLATAMKANGVLPEIEIFDLSHLHTARRLADAGLLGERPHIQFVMGVQNALPAEERLLDVLLGEAKLLFPPSTWTAAGIGRNQTIVMEWALARGADAVRTGLEDNIRITKERLARSNA
;
A
#
# COMPACT_ATOMS: atom_id res chain seq x y z
N ALA A 1 0.85 11.83 -3.31
CA ALA A 1 1.94 11.13 -4.02
C ALA A 1 2.25 9.85 -3.27
N SER A 2 2.61 8.77 -3.94
CA SER A 2 2.93 7.49 -3.29
C SER A 2 4.36 7.48 -2.75
N LEU A 3 4.56 6.78 -1.63
CA LEU A 3 5.86 6.55 -1.01
C LEU A 3 5.99 5.09 -0.57
N SER A 4 6.79 4.33 -1.31
CA SER A 4 7.17 2.97 -0.93
C SER A 4 8.29 3.02 0.11
N THR A 5 8.03 2.50 1.31
CA THR A 5 8.98 2.56 2.44
C THR A 5 9.85 1.30 2.57
N GLY A 6 10.04 0.57 1.47
CA GLY A 6 10.92 -0.60 1.41
C GLY A 6 11.03 -1.18 0.00
N SER A 7 11.99 -2.07 -0.16
CA SER A 7 12.22 -2.80 -1.41
C SER A 7 11.57 -4.18 -1.34
N VAL A 8 11.06 -4.67 -2.47
CA VAL A 8 10.39 -5.98 -2.55
C VAL A 8 10.59 -6.61 -3.93
N ASN A 9 10.48 -7.93 -4.04
CA ASN A 9 10.52 -8.60 -5.33
C ASN A 9 9.21 -8.40 -6.10
N PHE A 10 9.34 -8.08 -7.39
CA PHE A 10 8.26 -8.01 -8.37
C PHE A 10 8.41 -9.17 -9.38
N PRO A 11 7.47 -9.39 -10.32
CA PRO A 11 7.47 -10.57 -11.19
C PRO A 11 8.79 -10.80 -11.95
N SER A 12 9.43 -9.73 -12.42
CA SER A 12 10.61 -9.77 -13.28
C SER A 12 11.78 -8.88 -12.82
N MET A 13 11.66 -8.25 -11.64
CA MET A 13 12.65 -7.31 -11.12
C MET A 13 12.56 -7.16 -9.60
N VAL A 14 13.58 -6.57 -8.99
CA VAL A 14 13.45 -5.99 -7.66
C VAL A 14 12.80 -4.62 -7.81
N TYR A 15 11.69 -4.38 -7.11
CA TYR A 15 11.17 -3.04 -6.94
C TYR A 15 11.99 -2.37 -5.83
N GLU A 16 13.06 -1.72 -6.26
CA GLU A 16 14.08 -1.15 -5.39
C GLU A 16 13.66 0.23 -4.89
N ASN A 17 13.62 0.38 -3.57
CA ASN A 17 13.53 1.65 -2.86
C ASN A 17 14.68 1.69 -1.85
N HIS A 18 15.83 2.20 -2.31
CA HIS A 18 17.01 2.33 -1.48
C HIS A 18 16.72 3.22 -0.25
N PRO A 19 17.24 2.92 0.97
CA PRO A 19 16.93 3.70 2.17
C PRO A 19 17.19 5.21 2.04
N ALA A 20 18.27 5.59 1.34
CA ALA A 20 18.56 7.00 1.06
C ALA A 20 17.47 7.65 0.19
N LEU A 21 17.03 6.96 -0.87
CA LEU A 21 15.94 7.45 -1.74
C LEU A 21 14.65 7.64 -0.94
N ILE A 22 14.30 6.71 -0.06
CA ILE A 22 13.11 6.81 0.79
C ILE A 22 13.19 8.08 1.67
N GLY A 23 14.34 8.32 2.30
CA GLY A 23 14.58 9.51 3.12
C GLY A 23 14.51 10.81 2.31
N ASP A 24 15.11 10.83 1.12
CA ASP A 24 15.13 11.98 0.23
C ASP A 24 13.71 12.32 -0.26
N LEU A 25 12.93 11.30 -0.65
CA LEU A 25 11.53 11.48 -1.08
C LEU A 25 10.66 11.98 0.08
N ALA A 26 10.77 11.39 1.27
CA ALA A 26 10.01 11.84 2.44
C ALA A 26 10.36 13.29 2.83
N THR A 27 11.64 13.65 2.77
CA THR A 27 12.12 15.02 3.00
C THR A 27 11.55 15.99 1.97
N ALA A 28 11.59 15.62 0.68
CA ALA A 28 11.05 16.44 -0.39
C ALA A 28 9.53 16.62 -0.27
N MET A 29 8.79 15.55 0.04
CA MET A 29 7.34 15.61 0.26
C MET A 29 7.00 16.56 1.42
N LYS A 30 7.69 16.43 2.56
CA LYS A 30 7.50 17.33 3.70
C LYS A 30 7.80 18.80 3.34
N ALA A 31 8.92 19.06 2.67
CA ALA A 31 9.30 20.41 2.28
C ALA A 31 8.27 21.08 1.35
N ASN A 32 7.55 20.28 0.56
CA ASN A 32 6.52 20.75 -0.37
C ASN A 32 5.08 20.64 0.17
N GLY A 33 4.89 20.25 1.44
CA GLY A 33 3.56 20.07 2.03
C GLY A 33 2.74 18.94 1.39
N VAL A 34 3.39 17.96 0.75
CA VAL A 34 2.74 16.80 0.15
C VAL A 34 2.50 15.76 1.23
N LEU A 35 1.24 15.35 1.41
CA LEU A 35 0.88 14.20 2.24
C LEU A 35 1.08 12.92 1.42
N PRO A 36 1.96 12.01 1.87
CA PRO A 36 2.20 10.76 1.16
C PRO A 36 1.13 9.72 1.45
N GLU A 37 0.83 8.92 0.44
CA GLU A 37 0.21 7.61 0.59
C GLU A 37 1.32 6.58 0.76
N ILE A 38 1.32 5.83 1.87
CA ILE A 38 2.39 4.90 2.20
C ILE A 38 2.07 3.53 1.60
N GLU A 39 2.92 3.08 0.67
CA GLU A 39 2.73 1.82 -0.05
C GLU A 39 3.39 0.65 0.69
N ILE A 40 2.56 -0.25 1.20
CA ILE A 40 2.98 -1.41 2.00
C ILE A 40 2.84 -2.68 1.16
N PHE A 41 3.98 -3.15 0.64
CA PHE A 41 4.10 -4.43 -0.07
C PHE A 41 4.58 -5.57 0.84
N ASP A 42 5.05 -5.25 2.04
CA ASP A 42 5.60 -6.18 3.04
C ASP A 42 5.43 -5.57 4.44
N LEU A 43 5.24 -6.40 5.47
CA LEU A 43 5.04 -5.96 6.86
C LEU A 43 6.16 -5.03 7.34
N SER A 44 7.40 -5.31 6.95
CA SER A 44 8.56 -4.52 7.36
C SER A 44 8.49 -3.04 6.91
N HIS A 45 7.74 -2.74 5.86
CA HIS A 45 7.56 -1.38 5.33
C HIS A 45 6.85 -0.46 6.35
N LEU A 46 5.93 -1.00 7.16
CA LEU A 46 5.24 -0.24 8.21
C LEU A 46 6.23 0.28 9.26
N HIS A 47 7.22 -0.53 9.63
CA HIS A 47 8.24 -0.11 10.59
C HIS A 47 9.20 0.92 10.01
N THR A 48 9.49 0.88 8.70
CA THR A 48 10.21 1.98 8.05
C THR A 48 9.39 3.26 8.08
N ALA A 49 8.09 3.19 7.81
CA ALA A 49 7.20 4.35 7.91
C ALA A 49 7.19 4.92 9.34
N ARG A 50 7.13 4.07 10.37
CA ARG A 50 7.23 4.50 11.78
C ARG A 50 8.53 5.23 12.07
N ARG A 51 9.68 4.71 11.61
CA ARG A 51 10.98 5.39 11.77
C ARG A 51 11.03 6.76 11.10
N LEU A 52 10.40 6.91 9.94
CA LEU A 52 10.29 8.21 9.26
C LEU A 52 9.39 9.18 10.04
N ALA A 53 8.30 8.70 10.64
CA ALA A 53 7.45 9.50 11.52
C ALA A 53 8.20 9.94 12.79
N ASP A 54 8.96 9.03 13.41
CA ASP A 54 9.80 9.34 14.58
C ASP A 54 10.88 10.38 14.26
N ALA A 55 11.41 10.37 13.03
CA ALA A 55 12.33 11.39 12.51
C ALA A 55 11.61 12.70 12.10
N GLY A 56 10.29 12.78 12.26
CA GLY A 56 9.47 13.92 11.89
C GLY A 56 9.33 14.12 10.38
N LEU A 57 9.68 13.14 9.55
CA LEU A 57 9.56 13.21 8.08
C LEU A 57 8.17 12.79 7.59
N LEU A 58 7.44 11.99 8.37
CA LEU A 58 6.04 11.66 8.16
C LEU A 58 5.18 12.20 9.32
N GLY A 59 3.90 12.44 9.05
CA GLY A 59 2.93 12.78 10.10
C GLY A 59 2.45 11.55 10.87
N GLU A 60 1.89 11.78 12.06
CA GLU A 60 1.33 10.72 12.92
C GLU A 60 0.04 10.09 12.38
N ARG A 61 -0.56 10.68 11.35
CA ARG A 61 -1.81 10.21 10.71
C ARG A 61 -1.60 9.93 9.22
N PRO A 62 -0.74 8.97 8.84
CA PRO A 62 -0.53 8.65 7.43
C PRO A 62 -1.79 7.99 6.83
N HIS A 63 -1.92 8.09 5.51
CA HIS A 63 -2.79 7.18 4.75
C HIS A 63 -1.96 5.97 4.32
N ILE A 64 -2.38 4.76 4.68
CA ILE A 64 -1.66 3.51 4.43
C ILE A 64 -2.38 2.68 3.36
N GLN A 65 -1.65 2.27 2.33
CA GLN A 65 -2.16 1.38 1.29
C GLN A 65 -1.48 0.02 1.37
N PHE A 66 -2.27 -1.02 1.68
CA PHE A 66 -1.79 -2.41 1.64
C PHE A 66 -1.90 -2.95 0.21
N VAL A 67 -0.78 -3.29 -0.41
CA VAL A 67 -0.75 -3.83 -1.78
C VAL A 67 -0.55 -5.34 -1.73
N MET A 68 -1.52 -6.09 -2.26
CA MET A 68 -1.57 -7.55 -2.14
C MET A 68 -1.74 -8.24 -3.50
N GLY A 69 -1.05 -9.37 -3.65
CA GLY A 69 -1.21 -10.24 -4.83
C GLY A 69 -0.27 -9.94 -6.00
N VAL A 70 0.74 -9.08 -5.81
CA VAL A 70 1.87 -8.96 -6.76
C VAL A 70 2.68 -10.26 -6.71
N GLN A 71 2.99 -10.84 -7.87
CA GLN A 71 3.82 -12.05 -7.94
C GLN A 71 5.20 -11.78 -7.31
N ASN A 72 5.66 -12.70 -6.45
CA ASN A 72 6.90 -12.61 -5.65
C ASN A 72 6.88 -11.64 -4.46
N ALA A 73 5.78 -10.90 -4.23
CA ALA A 73 5.59 -10.06 -3.04
C ALA A 73 4.54 -10.68 -2.10
N LEU A 74 3.89 -9.87 -1.26
CA LEU A 74 2.84 -10.31 -0.35
C LEU A 74 1.63 -10.89 -1.11
N PRO A 75 1.24 -12.16 -0.86
CA PRO A 75 0.08 -12.76 -1.52
C PRO A 75 -1.24 -12.17 -0.99
N ALA A 76 -2.29 -12.24 -1.81
CA ALA A 76 -3.64 -11.86 -1.42
C ALA A 76 -4.27 -12.98 -0.58
N GLU A 77 -4.05 -12.94 0.73
CA GLU A 77 -4.68 -13.82 1.72
C GLU A 77 -5.31 -12.99 2.84
N GLU A 78 -6.58 -13.26 3.16
CA GLU A 78 -7.34 -12.47 4.13
C GLU A 78 -6.65 -12.34 5.50
N ARG A 79 -6.11 -13.46 6.01
CA ARG A 79 -5.36 -13.48 7.29
C ARG A 79 -4.14 -12.54 7.29
N LEU A 80 -3.52 -12.29 6.14
CA LEU A 80 -2.34 -11.42 6.05
C LEU A 80 -2.74 -9.95 6.08
N LEU A 81 -3.92 -9.61 5.53
CA LEU A 81 -4.50 -8.29 5.71
C LEU A 81 -4.77 -8.02 7.20
N ASP A 82 -5.27 -9.01 7.93
CA ASP A 82 -5.50 -8.86 9.38
C ASP A 82 -4.21 -8.61 10.17
N VAL A 83 -3.12 -9.30 9.81
CA VAL A 83 -1.80 -9.07 10.41
C VAL A 83 -1.30 -7.66 10.12
N LEU A 84 -1.37 -7.22 8.86
CA LEU A 84 -0.94 -5.88 8.45
C LEU A 84 -1.76 -4.78 9.14
N LEU A 85 -3.08 -4.93 9.18
CA LEU A 85 -3.98 -3.96 9.80
C LEU A 85 -3.77 -3.89 11.32
N GLY A 86 -3.54 -5.04 11.96
CA GLY A 86 -3.20 -5.11 13.38
C GLY A 86 -1.93 -4.31 13.69
N GLU A 87 -0.86 -4.56 12.91
CA GLU A 87 0.41 -3.86 13.09
C GLU A 87 0.29 -2.36 12.79
N ALA A 88 -0.40 -1.99 11.71
CA ALA A 88 -0.62 -0.59 11.35
C ALA A 88 -1.37 0.18 12.46
N LYS A 89 -2.38 -0.43 13.07
CA LYS A 89 -3.13 0.19 14.20
C LYS A 89 -2.28 0.35 15.46
N LEU A 90 -1.29 -0.52 15.67
CA LEU A 90 -0.35 -0.38 16.79
C LEU A 90 0.66 0.76 16.54
N LEU A 91 1.22 0.83 15.33
CA LEU A 91 2.24 1.81 14.97
C LEU A 91 1.66 3.21 14.69
N PHE A 92 0.45 3.25 14.15
CA PHE A 92 -0.29 4.45 13.76
C PHE A 92 -1.78 4.34 14.13
N PRO A 93 -2.14 4.41 15.42
CA PRO A 93 -3.55 4.34 15.84
C PRO A 93 -4.50 5.30 15.10
N PRO A 94 -4.10 6.52 14.69
CA PRO A 94 -4.97 7.44 13.98
C PRO A 94 -4.80 7.42 12.43
N SER A 95 -4.11 6.43 11.86
CA SER A 95 -3.97 6.32 10.39
C SER A 95 -5.32 6.05 9.72
N THR A 96 -5.45 6.48 8.48
CA THR A 96 -6.47 5.97 7.57
C THR A 96 -5.86 4.91 6.65
N TRP A 97 -6.67 4.06 6.04
CA TRP A 97 -6.13 2.99 5.21
C TRP A 97 -7.04 2.53 4.07
N THR A 98 -6.41 1.89 3.09
CA THR A 98 -7.03 1.18 1.96
C THR A 98 -6.24 -0.11 1.68
N ALA A 99 -6.82 -1.04 0.92
CA ALA A 99 -6.12 -2.20 0.41
C ALA A 99 -6.39 -2.38 -1.10
N ALA A 100 -5.33 -2.70 -1.84
CA ALA A 100 -5.34 -2.89 -3.28
C ALA A 100 -4.99 -4.33 -3.63
N GLY A 101 -5.91 -5.03 -4.28
CA GLY A 101 -5.68 -6.35 -4.83
C GLY A 101 -5.24 -6.29 -6.28
N ILE A 102 -4.13 -6.94 -6.61
CA ILE A 102 -3.60 -6.93 -7.99
C ILE A 102 -4.23 -8.04 -8.83
N GLY A 103 -4.60 -7.67 -10.06
CA GLY A 103 -5.19 -8.55 -11.07
C GLY A 103 -6.50 -9.18 -10.59
N ARG A 104 -6.57 -10.51 -10.63
CA ARG A 104 -7.76 -11.28 -10.22
C ARG A 104 -8.17 -11.07 -8.75
N ASN A 105 -7.27 -10.51 -7.93
CA ASN A 105 -7.50 -10.31 -6.51
C ASN A 105 -8.17 -8.95 -6.19
N GLN A 106 -8.38 -8.08 -7.19
CA GLN A 106 -8.92 -6.73 -6.97
C GLN A 106 -10.25 -6.72 -6.21
N THR A 107 -11.22 -7.50 -6.68
CA THR A 107 -12.56 -7.56 -6.06
C THR A 107 -12.49 -8.11 -4.64
N ILE A 108 -11.81 -9.25 -4.43
CA ILE A 108 -11.83 -9.92 -3.13
C ILE A 108 -11.08 -9.12 -2.05
N VAL A 109 -9.98 -8.46 -2.39
CA VAL A 109 -9.25 -7.59 -1.44
C VAL A 109 -10.07 -6.35 -1.10
N MET A 110 -10.79 -5.77 -2.08
CA MET A 110 -11.69 -4.66 -1.85
C MET A 110 -12.85 -5.03 -0.92
N GLU A 111 -13.43 -6.22 -1.09
CA GLU A 111 -14.45 -6.77 -0.19
C GLU A 111 -13.92 -6.93 1.24
N TRP A 112 -12.71 -7.49 1.40
CA TRP A 112 -12.07 -7.60 2.72
C TRP A 112 -11.82 -6.24 3.37
N ALA A 113 -11.41 -5.24 2.58
CA ALA A 113 -11.16 -3.88 3.05
C ALA A 113 -12.44 -3.22 3.56
N LEU A 114 -13.52 -3.28 2.75
CA LEU A 114 -14.83 -2.75 3.11
C LEU A 114 -15.41 -3.44 4.35
N ALA A 115 -15.28 -4.76 4.46
CA ALA A 115 -15.75 -5.52 5.62
C ALA A 115 -15.05 -5.12 6.93
N ARG A 116 -13.86 -4.53 6.85
CA ARG A 116 -13.05 -4.05 7.99
C ARG A 116 -13.14 -2.54 8.19
N GLY A 117 -14.00 -1.86 7.45
CA GLY A 117 -14.19 -0.42 7.56
C GLY A 117 -12.99 0.39 7.06
N ALA A 118 -12.37 -0.02 5.96
CA ALA A 118 -11.38 0.80 5.27
C ALA A 118 -11.94 2.19 4.93
N ASP A 119 -11.09 3.21 5.02
CA ASP A 119 -11.46 4.61 4.74
C ASP A 119 -11.61 4.88 3.24
N ALA A 120 -10.99 4.04 2.40
CA ALA A 120 -11.05 4.12 0.95
C ALA A 120 -10.92 2.73 0.31
N VAL A 121 -11.17 2.68 -0.99
CA VAL A 121 -10.92 1.52 -1.86
C VAL A 121 -10.16 1.96 -3.10
N ARG A 122 -9.31 1.07 -3.61
CA ARG A 122 -8.54 1.29 -4.85
C ARG A 122 -8.98 0.32 -5.95
N THR A 123 -9.16 0.85 -7.15
CA THR A 123 -9.43 0.10 -8.38
C THR A 123 -8.84 0.85 -9.57
N GLY A 124 -8.78 0.19 -10.73
CA GLY A 124 -8.35 0.79 -11.99
C GLY A 124 -7.57 -0.18 -12.86
N LEU A 125 -7.37 0.24 -14.11
CA LEU A 125 -6.64 -0.51 -15.14
C LEU A 125 -5.16 -0.68 -14.82
N GLU A 126 -4.60 0.15 -13.91
CA GLU A 126 -3.25 -0.04 -13.36
C GLU A 126 -3.13 -1.39 -12.65
N ASP A 127 -4.14 -1.75 -11.85
CA ASP A 127 -4.11 -2.94 -11.01
C ASP A 127 -4.75 -4.15 -11.71
N ASN A 128 -5.79 -3.92 -12.53
CA ASN A 128 -6.54 -4.99 -13.19
C ASN A 128 -7.24 -4.51 -14.46
N ILE A 129 -6.93 -5.16 -15.58
CA ILE A 129 -7.53 -4.85 -16.90
C ILE A 129 -8.82 -5.63 -17.19
N ARG A 130 -9.31 -6.48 -16.27
CA ARG A 130 -10.42 -7.42 -16.49
C ARG A 130 -11.57 -7.21 -15.50
N ILE A 131 -12.81 -7.19 -15.99
CA ILE A 131 -14.01 -7.22 -15.12
C ILE A 131 -14.35 -8.65 -14.73
N THR A 132 -14.21 -9.59 -15.67
CA THR A 132 -14.34 -11.02 -15.44
C THR A 132 -13.18 -11.74 -16.12
N LYS A 133 -13.01 -13.03 -15.85
CA LYS A 133 -11.94 -13.84 -16.47
C LYS A 133 -11.95 -13.75 -18.00
N GLU A 134 -13.13 -13.65 -18.61
CA GLU A 134 -13.34 -13.62 -20.06
C GLU A 134 -13.53 -12.19 -20.62
N ARG A 135 -13.64 -11.15 -19.78
CA ARG A 135 -14.02 -9.79 -20.21
C ARG A 135 -13.03 -8.72 -19.75
N LEU A 136 -12.44 -8.01 -20.71
CA LEU A 136 -11.65 -6.79 -20.45
C LEU A 136 -12.55 -5.63 -19.98
N ALA A 137 -12.01 -4.78 -19.12
CA ALA A 137 -12.59 -3.49 -18.79
C ALA A 137 -12.47 -2.55 -20.01
N ARG A 138 -13.50 -1.74 -20.26
CA ARG A 138 -13.54 -0.78 -21.38
C ARG A 138 -12.90 0.56 -21.02
N SER A 139 -12.91 0.89 -19.74
CA SER A 139 -12.45 2.14 -19.13
C SER A 139 -12.20 1.89 -17.64
N ASN A 140 -11.64 2.90 -16.95
CA ASN A 140 -11.61 2.90 -15.48
C ASN A 140 -13.01 3.08 -14.86
N ALA A 141 -13.90 3.84 -15.53
CA ALA A 141 -15.30 4.05 -15.14
C ALA A 141 -16.21 2.90 -15.59
#